data_AF-A0A1I7U7J0-F1
#
_entry.id   AF-A0A1I7U7J0-F1
#
_cell.length_a   1.000
_cell.length_b   1.000
_cell.length_c   1.000
_cell.angle_alpha   90.00
_cell.angle_beta   90.00
_cell.angle_gamma   90.00
#
_symmetry.space_group_name_H-M   'P 1'
#
loop_
_entity.id
_entity.type
_entity.pdbx_description
1 polymer ?
#
loop_
_entity_poly.entity_id
_entity_poly.type
_entity_poly.pdbx_seq_one_letter_code
_entity_poly.pdbx_strand_id
1 'polypeptide(L)'
;MGSKTALPDYQFNVAEIGAETEDLPEQALELVHRMQRYVGRSLKNKWALITIVTGSEEFCEKCEPPSRTSIRRALGVLRRGLPRALIVLLGPVHVASTYRQNINLMRPRCKCLEKMTGKDYRKLFDVWKTYFVDLETEFNVNNGTFGVLSIPSLAIHSRNPQSLLVPGKPLLNRKGHSYAAKWLWNRLIAGPNYNISLIALSEDTYYCPSLGCPYIRTVQNFKSCSIMTEDTWQKQMTKLKEQRTGKQARQEVIRTNLVGVICAILGLSMLSVLIFGTYFYCHGMKATKGRFDYGKTQTEIEAELQEENK
;
A
#
# COMPACT_ATOMS: atom_id res chain seq x y z
N MET A 1 8.27 -8.22 29.92
CA MET A 1 8.02 -6.88 29.36
C MET A 1 7.84 -5.94 30.55
N GLY A 2 8.33 -4.70 30.51
CA GLY A 2 8.10 -3.74 31.59
C GLY A 2 6.63 -3.28 31.61
N SER A 3 6.15 -2.80 32.75
CA SER A 3 4.83 -2.15 32.86
C SER A 3 4.78 -0.88 32.01
N LYS A 4 3.64 -0.55 31.38
CA LYS A 4 3.41 0.66 30.56
C LYS A 4 3.90 1.95 31.22
N THR A 5 3.80 2.03 32.56
CA THR A 5 4.22 3.18 33.38
C THR A 5 5.72 3.25 33.65
N ALA A 6 6.46 2.17 33.41
CA ALA A 6 7.90 2.08 33.64
C ALA A 6 8.73 2.35 32.38
N LEU A 7 8.10 2.54 31.22
CA LEU A 7 8.79 2.74 29.95
C LEU A 7 9.00 4.23 29.68
N PRO A 8 10.21 4.67 29.29
CA PRO A 8 10.48 6.05 28.90
C PRO A 8 9.64 6.52 27.70
N ASP A 9 9.43 7.83 27.57
CA ASP A 9 8.64 8.46 26.49
C ASP A 9 9.12 8.12 25.06
N TYR A 10 10.39 7.73 24.90
CA TYR A 10 10.96 7.31 23.61
C TYR A 10 10.66 5.84 23.25
N GLN A 11 10.07 5.08 24.17
CA GLN A 11 9.65 3.71 23.93
C GLN A 11 8.18 3.64 23.52
N PHE A 12 7.96 3.06 22.34
CA PHE A 12 6.64 2.96 21.71
C PHE A 12 5.97 1.60 21.92
N ASN A 13 6.50 0.77 22.82
CA ASN A 13 5.80 -0.45 23.24
C ASN A 13 4.74 -0.08 24.28
N VAL A 14 3.48 -0.28 23.93
CA VAL A 14 2.30 -0.02 24.77
C VAL A 14 1.53 -1.29 25.10
N ALA A 15 2.13 -2.47 24.85
CA ALA A 15 1.51 -3.75 25.14
C ALA A 15 1.47 -4.03 26.65
N GLU A 16 0.36 -4.57 27.12
CA GLU A 16 0.13 -4.91 28.52
C GLU A 16 -0.22 -6.39 28.68
N ILE A 17 0.09 -6.93 29.86
CA ILE A 17 -0.25 -8.31 30.21
C ILE A 17 -1.77 -8.38 30.42
N GLY A 18 -2.42 -9.39 29.83
CA GLY A 18 -3.87 -9.57 29.95
C GLY A 18 -4.69 -8.62 29.08
N ALA A 19 -4.05 -7.81 28.23
CA ALA A 19 -4.78 -6.92 27.33
C ALA A 19 -5.49 -7.69 26.21
N GLU A 20 -6.70 -7.25 25.92
CA GLU A 20 -7.59 -7.80 24.91
C GLU A 20 -7.80 -6.80 23.76
N THR A 21 -8.53 -7.23 22.74
CA THR A 21 -8.92 -6.36 21.61
C THR A 21 -9.74 -5.17 22.03
N GLU A 22 -10.41 -5.22 23.19
CA GLU A 22 -11.16 -4.11 23.76
C GLU A 22 -10.26 -2.97 24.26
N ASP A 23 -9.02 -3.25 24.66
CA ASP A 23 -8.05 -2.28 25.17
C ASP A 23 -7.26 -1.57 24.06
N LEU A 24 -7.30 -2.11 22.83
CA LEU A 24 -6.56 -1.56 21.69
C LEU A 24 -6.81 -0.08 21.41
N PRO A 25 -8.04 0.47 21.54
CA PRO A 25 -8.27 1.90 21.37
C PRO A 25 -7.45 2.76 22.33
N GLU A 26 -7.34 2.35 23.60
CA GLU A 26 -6.57 3.10 24.60
C GLU A 26 -5.07 2.99 24.31
N GLN A 27 -4.58 1.79 23.99
CA GLN A 27 -3.18 1.59 23.58
C GLN A 27 -2.83 2.41 22.34
N ALA A 28 -3.74 2.51 21.37
CA ALA A 28 -3.55 3.33 20.17
C ALA A 28 -3.48 4.83 20.49
N LEU A 29 -4.33 5.32 21.41
CA LEU A 29 -4.30 6.71 21.87
C LEU A 29 -2.96 7.03 22.55
N GLU A 30 -2.52 6.17 23.47
CA GLU A 30 -1.25 6.31 24.17
C GLU A 30 -0.06 6.30 23.19
N LEU A 31 -0.05 5.37 22.23
CA LEU A 31 1.00 5.29 21.23
C LEU A 31 1.10 6.58 20.39
N VAL A 32 -0.04 7.08 19.91
CA VAL A 32 -0.11 8.34 19.16
C VAL A 32 0.42 9.49 20.01
N HIS A 33 0.02 9.58 21.27
CA HIS A 33 0.51 10.61 22.20
C HIS A 33 2.03 10.54 22.32
N ARG A 34 2.60 9.38 22.65
CA ARG A 34 4.07 9.20 22.81
C ARG A 34 4.82 9.59 21.55
N MET A 35 4.34 9.14 20.39
CA MET A 35 4.97 9.48 19.11
C MET A 35 4.90 10.97 18.81
N GLN A 36 3.76 11.62 19.06
CA GLN A 36 3.61 13.06 18.87
C GLN A 36 4.48 13.87 19.84
N ARG A 37 4.63 13.42 21.08
CA ARG A 37 5.47 14.08 22.08
C ARG A 37 6.96 13.94 21.79
N TYR A 38 7.42 12.72 21.45
CA TYR A 38 8.85 12.44 21.27
C TYR A 38 9.35 12.77 19.85
N VAL A 39 8.60 12.40 18.81
CA VAL A 39 9.01 12.61 17.40
C VAL A 39 8.52 13.96 16.88
N GLY A 40 7.39 14.46 17.40
CA GLY A 40 6.88 15.80 17.12
C GLY A 40 6.66 16.06 15.63
N ARG A 41 7.12 17.23 15.18
CA ARG A 41 6.93 17.70 13.79
C ARG A 41 7.54 16.77 12.74
N SER A 42 8.54 15.97 13.11
CA SER A 42 9.19 15.03 12.18
C SER A 42 8.29 13.89 11.73
N LEU A 43 7.17 13.61 12.42
CA LEU A 43 6.23 12.57 12.02
C LEU A 43 5.70 12.77 10.59
N LYS A 44 5.53 14.03 10.15
CA LYS A 44 5.01 14.35 8.81
C LYS A 44 5.83 13.72 7.67
N ASN A 45 7.13 13.52 7.89
CA ASN A 45 8.06 13.05 6.86
C ASN A 45 8.51 11.60 7.07
N LYS A 46 8.03 10.91 8.12
CA LYS A 46 8.43 9.54 8.46
C LYS A 46 7.25 8.58 8.31
N TRP A 47 7.57 7.33 7.98
CA TRP A 47 6.61 6.22 8.03
C TRP A 47 6.71 5.52 9.38
N ALA A 48 5.55 5.21 9.97
CA ALA A 48 5.45 4.37 11.15
C ALA A 48 5.11 2.93 10.73
N LEU A 49 5.91 1.96 11.16
CA LEU A 49 5.53 0.55 11.11
C LEU A 49 5.02 0.17 12.51
N ILE A 50 3.74 -0.18 12.59
CA ILE A 50 3.10 -0.54 13.86
C ILE A 50 2.63 -1.99 13.78
N THR A 51 3.15 -2.82 14.67
CA THR A 51 2.72 -4.21 14.79
C THR A 51 1.76 -4.34 15.96
N ILE A 52 0.52 -4.73 15.67
CA ILE A 52 -0.50 -5.04 16.68
C ILE A 52 -0.55 -6.55 16.80
N VAL A 53 -0.20 -7.09 17.97
CA VAL A 53 -0.31 -8.52 18.26
C VAL A 53 -1.39 -8.69 19.30
N THR A 54 -2.50 -9.33 18.92
CA THR A 54 -3.68 -9.42 19.78
C THR A 54 -4.32 -10.80 19.71
N GLY A 55 -5.20 -11.09 20.66
CA GLY A 55 -6.03 -12.28 20.64
C GLY A 55 -5.47 -13.48 21.37
N SER A 56 -4.30 -13.39 22.00
CA SER A 56 -3.82 -14.50 22.81
C SER A 56 -4.72 -14.72 24.03
N GLU A 57 -5.18 -13.65 24.68
CA GLU A 57 -6.07 -13.73 25.84
C GLU A 57 -7.47 -14.23 25.45
N GLU A 58 -8.14 -13.57 24.49
CA GLU A 58 -9.50 -13.97 24.09
C GLU A 58 -9.53 -15.37 23.46
N PHE A 59 -8.55 -15.70 22.62
CA PHE A 59 -8.51 -16.99 21.94
C PHE A 59 -8.16 -18.12 22.92
N CYS A 60 -7.18 -17.93 23.82
CA CYS A 60 -6.68 -18.99 24.71
C CYS A 60 -7.52 -19.17 25.98
N GLU A 61 -7.82 -18.07 26.69
CA GLU A 61 -8.48 -18.12 27.98
C GLU A 61 -10.01 -18.12 27.85
N LYS A 62 -10.57 -17.37 26.89
CA LYS A 62 -12.03 -17.19 26.76
C LYS A 62 -12.70 -17.96 25.60
N CYS A 63 -11.94 -18.40 24.59
CA CYS A 63 -12.45 -18.90 23.32
C CYS A 63 -13.43 -17.95 22.62
N GLU A 64 -13.17 -16.64 22.71
CA GLU A 64 -14.05 -15.60 22.17
C GLU A 64 -13.52 -15.01 20.85
N PRO A 65 -14.42 -14.53 19.98
CA PRO A 65 -14.03 -13.79 18.79
C PRO A 65 -13.42 -12.42 19.16
N PRO A 66 -12.67 -11.77 18.27
CA PRO A 66 -12.12 -10.45 18.55
C PRO A 66 -13.22 -9.39 18.52
N SER A 67 -13.04 -8.33 19.30
CA SER A 67 -13.89 -7.13 19.20
C SER A 67 -13.59 -6.34 17.92
N ARG A 68 -14.34 -6.62 16.85
CA ARG A 68 -14.21 -5.90 15.56
C ARG A 68 -14.36 -4.39 15.72
N THR A 69 -15.27 -3.95 16.59
CA THR A 69 -15.55 -2.54 16.85
C THR A 69 -14.36 -1.84 17.50
N SER A 70 -13.73 -2.48 18.50
CA SER A 70 -12.56 -1.93 19.19
C SER A 70 -11.32 -1.92 18.29
N ILE A 71 -11.08 -2.98 17.51
CA ILE A 71 -9.99 -2.98 16.51
C ILE A 71 -10.20 -1.86 15.48
N ARG A 72 -11.42 -1.73 14.92
CA ARG A 72 -11.75 -0.65 13.98
C ARG A 72 -11.54 0.73 14.60
N ARG A 73 -11.94 0.93 15.87
CA ARG A 73 -11.73 2.19 16.59
C ARG A 73 -10.25 2.48 16.77
N ALA A 74 -9.44 1.50 17.17
CA ALA A 74 -8.00 1.63 17.32
C ALA A 74 -7.32 2.01 15.99
N LEU A 75 -7.65 1.31 14.90
CA LEU A 75 -7.17 1.65 13.55
C LEU A 75 -7.59 3.07 13.14
N GLY A 76 -8.81 3.49 13.49
CA GLY A 76 -9.29 4.86 13.27
C GLY A 76 -8.57 5.92 14.09
N VAL A 77 -8.11 5.59 15.29
CA VAL A 77 -7.23 6.46 16.10
C VAL A 77 -5.87 6.60 15.42
N LEU A 78 -5.23 5.47 15.07
CA LEU A 78 -3.92 5.48 14.40
C LEU A 78 -3.95 6.24 13.07
N ARG A 79 -5.00 6.04 12.26
CA ARG A 79 -5.18 6.72 10.96
C ARG A 79 -5.33 8.23 11.09
N ARG A 80 -5.96 8.72 12.16
CA ARG A 80 -6.10 10.17 12.43
C ARG A 80 -4.86 10.76 13.10
N GLY A 81 -4.20 9.98 13.95
CA GLY A 81 -3.06 10.43 14.76
C GLY A 81 -1.73 10.44 14.01
N LEU A 82 -1.59 9.61 12.97
CA LEU A 82 -0.33 9.41 12.24
C LEU A 82 -0.48 9.76 10.75
N PRO A 83 0.45 10.55 10.19
CA PRO A 83 0.35 10.99 8.79
C PRO A 83 0.66 9.87 7.80
N ARG A 84 1.56 8.95 8.17
CA ARG A 84 1.99 7.83 7.34
C ARG A 84 2.23 6.59 8.19
N ALA A 85 1.45 5.54 8.01
CA ALA A 85 1.57 4.32 8.80
C ALA A 85 1.24 3.07 8.01
N LEU A 86 2.03 2.01 8.24
CA LEU A 86 1.71 0.65 7.86
C LEU A 86 1.41 -0.13 9.15
N ILE A 87 0.18 -0.60 9.27
CA ILE A 87 -0.26 -1.42 10.40
C ILE A 87 -0.13 -2.88 10.01
N VAL A 88 0.57 -3.67 10.82
CA VAL A 88 0.61 -5.13 10.70
C VAL A 88 -0.23 -5.71 11.82
N LEU A 89 -1.44 -6.17 11.49
CA LEU A 89 -2.41 -6.72 12.44
C LEU A 89 -2.25 -8.24 12.51
N LEU A 90 -1.70 -8.73 13.62
CA LEU A 90 -1.42 -10.14 13.87
C LEU A 90 -2.46 -10.74 14.82
N GLY A 91 -3.03 -11.87 14.40
CA GLY A 91 -3.96 -12.65 15.20
C GLY A 91 -3.28 -13.70 16.09
N PRO A 92 -4.07 -14.64 16.65
CA PRO A 92 -3.61 -15.60 17.62
C PRO A 92 -2.43 -16.46 17.14
N VAL A 93 -1.56 -16.81 18.07
CA VAL A 93 -0.36 -17.61 17.82
C VAL A 93 -0.73 -19.07 17.57
N HIS A 94 -0.21 -19.62 16.49
CA HIS A 94 -0.33 -21.03 16.14
C HIS A 94 1.05 -21.65 16.09
N VAL A 95 1.43 -22.37 17.16
CA VAL A 95 2.73 -23.05 17.21
C VAL A 95 2.54 -24.51 16.87
N ALA A 96 3.22 -25.01 15.83
CA ALA A 96 3.08 -26.39 15.39
C ALA A 96 4.42 -27.03 15.03
N SER A 97 4.40 -28.36 14.91
CA SER A 97 5.55 -29.08 14.34
C SER A 97 5.56 -28.92 12.82
N THR A 98 6.74 -28.84 12.21
CA THR A 98 6.89 -28.88 10.74
C THR A 98 6.27 -30.13 10.12
N TYR A 99 6.27 -31.26 10.84
CA TYR A 99 5.71 -32.53 10.39
C TYR A 99 4.19 -32.65 10.59
N ARG A 100 3.61 -31.84 11.48
CA ARG A 100 2.18 -31.86 11.86
C ARG A 100 1.67 -30.45 12.09
N GLN A 101 1.52 -29.70 10.99
CA GLN A 101 1.15 -28.28 11.02
C GLN A 101 -0.29 -28.02 11.46
N ASN A 102 -1.16 -29.03 11.35
CA ASN A 102 -2.55 -28.99 11.78
C ASN A 102 -2.74 -29.04 13.31
N ILE A 103 -1.69 -29.37 14.07
CA ILE A 103 -1.75 -29.49 15.53
C ILE A 103 -1.17 -28.23 16.17
N ASN A 104 -2.04 -27.37 16.72
CA ASN A 104 -1.62 -26.21 17.50
C ASN A 104 -1.21 -26.64 18.92
N LEU A 105 0.05 -26.46 19.27
CA LEU A 105 0.61 -26.75 20.59
C LEU A 105 0.19 -25.74 21.66
N MET A 106 -0.37 -24.59 21.26
CA MET A 106 -0.98 -23.64 22.21
C MET A 106 -2.28 -24.21 22.79
N ARG A 107 -3.07 -24.93 21.98
CA ARG A 107 -4.39 -25.45 22.37
C ARG A 107 -4.41 -26.25 23.69
N PRO A 108 -3.56 -27.27 23.91
CA PRO A 108 -3.57 -28.02 25.17
C PRO A 108 -3.02 -27.23 26.38
N ARG A 109 -2.54 -26.00 26.18
CA ARG A 109 -2.02 -25.12 27.25
C ARG A 109 -3.02 -24.03 27.63
N CYS A 110 -4.17 -24.03 26.98
CA CYS A 110 -5.22 -23.02 27.08
C CYS A 110 -6.44 -23.65 27.73
N LYS A 111 -6.87 -23.13 28.88
CA LYS A 111 -7.93 -23.73 29.70
C LYS A 111 -9.23 -23.95 28.92
N CYS A 112 -9.59 -23.00 28.06
CA CYS A 112 -10.79 -23.09 27.25
C CYS A 112 -10.60 -23.95 26.00
N LEU A 113 -9.52 -23.72 25.23
CA LEU A 113 -9.29 -24.40 23.95
C LEU A 113 -9.02 -25.90 24.09
N GLU A 114 -8.45 -26.34 25.22
CA GLU A 114 -8.21 -27.77 25.50
C GLU A 114 -9.51 -28.58 25.45
N LYS A 115 -10.60 -28.05 26.02
CA LYS A 115 -11.91 -28.71 26.11
C LYS A 115 -12.77 -28.54 24.85
N MET A 116 -12.42 -27.59 24.00
CA MET A 116 -13.19 -27.24 22.80
C MET A 116 -13.14 -28.36 21.75
N THR A 117 -14.20 -28.58 20.98
CA THR A 117 -14.17 -29.53 19.85
C THR A 117 -13.35 -28.97 18.68
N GLY A 118 -12.84 -29.84 17.80
CA GLY A 118 -12.13 -29.39 16.60
C GLY A 118 -13.02 -28.60 15.62
N LYS A 119 -14.34 -28.84 15.63
CA LYS A 119 -15.30 -28.09 14.80
C LYS A 119 -15.47 -26.67 15.32
N ASP A 120 -15.66 -26.51 16.62
CA ASP A 120 -15.83 -25.19 17.23
C ASP A 120 -14.53 -24.38 17.15
N TYR A 121 -13.38 -25.02 17.36
CA TYR A 121 -12.07 -24.38 17.18
C TYR A 121 -11.92 -23.77 15.78
N ARG A 122 -12.26 -24.53 14.73
CA ARG A 122 -12.23 -24.03 13.35
C ARG A 122 -13.20 -22.87 13.16
N LYS A 123 -14.44 -23.00 13.67
CA LYS A 123 -15.44 -21.94 13.60
C LYS A 123 -14.97 -20.65 14.26
N LEU A 124 -14.38 -20.73 15.45
CA LEU A 124 -13.80 -19.58 16.15
C LEU A 124 -12.70 -18.93 15.31
N PHE A 125 -11.77 -19.74 14.82
CA PHE A 125 -10.68 -19.25 13.98
C PHE A 125 -11.16 -18.62 12.66
N ASP A 126 -12.22 -19.16 12.06
CA ASP A 126 -12.82 -18.60 10.85
C ASP A 126 -13.43 -17.21 11.13
N VAL A 127 -14.04 -16.98 12.30
CA VAL A 127 -14.52 -15.65 12.71
C VAL A 127 -13.37 -14.66 12.83
N TRP A 128 -12.27 -15.05 13.49
CA TRP A 128 -11.04 -14.25 13.57
C TRP A 128 -10.52 -13.87 12.19
N LYS A 129 -10.42 -14.86 11.29
CA LYS A 129 -10.00 -14.66 9.90
C LYS A 129 -10.89 -13.67 9.15
N THR A 130 -12.20 -13.86 9.20
CA THR A 130 -13.16 -12.99 8.52
C THR A 130 -13.04 -11.55 9.00
N TYR A 131 -13.01 -11.32 10.32
CA TYR A 131 -12.93 -9.95 10.86
C TYR A 131 -11.64 -9.25 10.47
N PHE A 132 -10.52 -9.97 10.46
CA PHE A 132 -9.23 -9.41 10.08
C PHE A 132 -9.17 -9.04 8.59
N VAL A 133 -9.74 -9.87 7.71
CA VAL A 133 -9.84 -9.59 6.27
C VAL A 133 -10.80 -8.43 6.01
N ASP A 134 -11.95 -8.39 6.69
CA ASP A 134 -12.90 -7.28 6.59
C ASP A 134 -12.25 -5.95 6.97
N LEU A 135 -11.48 -5.92 8.06
CA LEU A 135 -10.77 -4.71 8.50
C LEU A 135 -9.65 -4.32 7.53
N GLU A 136 -8.92 -5.29 6.98
CA GLU A 136 -7.90 -5.01 5.96
C GLU A 136 -8.53 -4.35 4.73
N THR A 137 -9.64 -4.89 4.24
CA THR A 137 -10.33 -4.33 3.06
C THR A 137 -10.91 -2.95 3.34
N GLU A 138 -11.52 -2.74 4.51
CA GLU A 138 -12.10 -1.46 4.94
C GLU A 138 -11.07 -0.32 4.98
N PHE A 139 -9.86 -0.59 5.47
CA PHE A 139 -8.83 0.46 5.63
C PHE A 139 -7.94 0.66 4.40
N ASN A 140 -7.96 -0.24 3.42
CA ASN A 140 -7.12 -0.21 2.23
C ASN A 140 -7.82 0.27 0.94
N VAL A 141 -9.00 0.89 1.04
CA VAL A 141 -9.81 1.32 -0.13
C VAL A 141 -9.06 2.29 -1.06
N ASN A 142 -8.16 3.11 -0.52
CA ASN A 142 -7.41 4.11 -1.29
C ASN A 142 -5.90 3.82 -1.24
N ASN A 143 -5.17 4.22 -2.30
CA ASN A 143 -3.69 4.21 -2.33
C ASN A 143 -3.09 5.35 -1.48
N GLY A 144 -3.49 5.43 -0.22
CA GLY A 144 -3.13 6.49 0.71
C GLY A 144 -1.82 6.21 1.45
N THR A 145 -1.53 7.07 2.43
CA THR A 145 -0.37 6.92 3.33
C THR A 145 -0.67 6.06 4.56
N PHE A 146 -1.84 5.44 4.62
CA PHE A 146 -2.25 4.55 5.69
C PHE A 146 -2.66 3.20 5.09
N GLY A 147 -2.04 2.12 5.53
CA GLY A 147 -2.35 0.78 5.08
C GLY A 147 -2.42 -0.20 6.24
N VAL A 148 -3.27 -1.21 6.12
CA VAL A 148 -3.38 -2.33 7.06
C VAL A 148 -2.98 -3.61 6.35
N LEU A 149 -2.15 -4.43 6.97
CA LEU A 149 -1.83 -5.77 6.53
C LEU A 149 -2.28 -6.75 7.61
N SER A 150 -3.29 -7.55 7.30
CA SER A 150 -3.84 -8.51 8.24
C SER A 150 -3.20 -9.88 8.06
N ILE A 151 -2.70 -10.44 9.17
CA ILE A 151 -2.23 -11.83 9.26
C ILE A 151 -3.05 -12.47 10.39
N PRO A 152 -4.18 -13.12 10.06
CA PRO A 152 -5.13 -13.64 11.06
C PRO A 152 -4.57 -14.70 12.00
N SER A 153 -3.42 -15.28 11.68
CA SER A 153 -2.72 -16.19 12.57
C SER A 153 -1.22 -16.11 12.38
N LEU A 154 -0.53 -16.02 13.51
CA LEU A 154 0.92 -16.09 13.56
C LEU A 154 1.35 -17.56 13.61
N ALA A 155 1.50 -18.16 12.42
CA ALA A 155 1.84 -19.58 12.25
C ALA A 155 3.35 -19.82 12.38
N ILE A 156 3.76 -20.41 13.50
CA ILE A 156 5.14 -20.73 13.85
C ILE A 156 5.33 -22.24 13.75
N HIS A 157 5.99 -22.73 12.70
CA HIS A 157 6.24 -24.16 12.51
C HIS A 157 7.70 -24.50 12.74
N SER A 158 8.02 -25.40 13.67
CA SER A 158 9.41 -25.78 13.97
C SER A 158 9.58 -27.30 14.03
N ARG A 159 10.80 -27.80 13.75
CA ARG A 159 11.15 -29.21 13.99
C ARG A 159 11.09 -29.55 15.49
N ASN A 160 11.48 -28.60 16.34
CA ASN A 160 11.40 -28.71 17.79
C ASN A 160 10.57 -27.55 18.39
N PRO A 161 9.25 -27.58 18.22
CA PRO A 161 8.38 -26.45 18.57
C PRO A 161 8.19 -26.29 20.08
N GLN A 162 8.35 -27.36 20.87
CA GLN A 162 8.30 -27.29 22.34
C GLN A 162 9.39 -26.35 22.90
N SER A 163 10.57 -26.32 22.26
CA SER A 163 11.67 -25.43 22.66
C SER A 163 11.38 -23.94 22.48
N LEU A 164 10.28 -23.57 21.82
CA LEU A 164 9.86 -22.18 21.60
C LEU A 164 8.88 -21.70 22.68
N LEU A 165 8.35 -22.61 23.49
CA LEU A 165 7.33 -22.34 24.49
C LEU A 165 7.92 -22.32 25.90
N VAL A 166 7.23 -21.64 26.80
CA VAL A 166 7.45 -21.79 28.24
C VAL A 166 6.80 -23.11 28.69
N PRO A 167 7.50 -23.98 29.46
CA PRO A 167 6.92 -25.23 29.93
C PRO A 167 5.60 -25.02 30.66
N GLY A 168 4.56 -25.76 30.26
CA GLY A 168 3.22 -25.73 30.86
C GLY A 168 2.42 -24.44 30.66
N LYS A 169 2.96 -23.40 30.01
CA LYS A 169 2.26 -22.12 29.82
C LYS A 169 1.98 -21.84 28.34
N PRO A 170 0.86 -21.17 28.00
CA PRO A 170 0.55 -20.77 26.63
C PRO A 170 1.33 -19.50 26.23
N LEU A 171 2.64 -19.49 26.47
CA LEU A 171 3.51 -18.33 26.24
C LEU A 171 4.74 -18.73 25.43
N LEU A 172 5.15 -17.87 24.51
CA LEU A 172 6.44 -17.99 23.85
C LEU A 172 7.56 -17.64 24.85
N ASN A 173 8.64 -18.40 24.81
CA ASN A 173 9.86 -18.02 25.51
C ASN A 173 10.69 -17.04 24.65
N ARG A 174 11.86 -16.60 25.16
CA ARG A 174 12.75 -15.69 24.40
C ARG A 174 13.08 -16.20 23.00
N LYS A 175 13.36 -17.50 22.86
CA LYS A 175 13.65 -18.15 21.57
C LYS A 175 12.42 -18.13 20.65
N GLY A 176 11.24 -18.40 21.20
CA GLY A 176 9.96 -18.31 20.49
C GLY A 176 9.67 -16.92 19.95
N HIS A 177 9.88 -15.86 20.75
CA HIS A 177 9.73 -14.48 20.29
C HIS A 177 10.73 -14.11 19.18
N SER A 178 12.01 -14.47 19.31
CA SER A 178 13.00 -14.24 18.24
C SER A 178 12.61 -14.95 16.95
N TYR A 179 12.09 -16.17 17.06
CA TYR A 179 11.61 -16.94 15.92
C TYR A 179 10.41 -16.29 15.25
N ALA A 180 9.41 -15.86 16.04
CA ALA A 180 8.23 -15.16 15.56
C ALA A 180 8.58 -13.87 14.84
N ALA A 181 9.52 -13.08 15.37
CA ALA A 181 9.98 -11.85 14.75
C ALA A 181 10.66 -12.10 13.39
N LYS A 182 11.53 -13.12 13.31
CA LYS A 182 12.16 -13.53 12.05
C LYS A 182 11.15 -14.04 11.03
N TRP A 183 10.18 -14.84 11.48
CA TRP A 183 9.11 -15.32 10.62
C TRP A 183 8.32 -14.16 10.04
N LEU A 184 7.94 -13.21 10.91
CA LEU A 184 7.19 -12.03 10.50
C LEU A 184 7.97 -11.21 9.47
N TRP A 185 9.25 -10.95 9.72
CA TRP A 185 10.12 -10.25 8.78
C TRP A 185 10.11 -10.93 7.40
N ASN A 186 10.42 -12.22 7.35
CA ASN A 186 10.46 -12.96 6.10
C ASN A 186 9.08 -12.98 5.40
N ARG A 187 8.00 -13.11 6.17
CA ARG A 187 6.62 -13.07 5.65
C ARG A 187 6.24 -11.70 5.07
N LEU A 188 6.73 -10.61 5.65
CA LEU A 188 6.52 -9.24 5.15
C LEU A 188 7.31 -8.98 3.86
N ILE A 189 8.51 -9.56 3.71
CA ILE A 189 9.34 -9.40 2.52
C ILE A 189 8.90 -10.31 1.36
N ALA A 190 8.64 -11.59 1.65
CA ALA A 190 8.23 -12.57 0.64
C ALA A 190 6.76 -12.44 0.22
N GLY A 191 5.90 -11.89 1.09
CA GLY A 191 4.47 -11.78 0.84
C GLY A 191 3.69 -13.07 1.10
N PRO A 192 2.44 -13.19 0.63
CA PRO A 192 1.53 -14.30 0.97
C PRO A 192 2.00 -15.69 0.55
N ASN A 193 2.86 -15.76 -0.46
CA ASN A 193 3.40 -17.02 -0.97
C ASN A 193 4.56 -17.54 -0.11
N TYR A 194 4.84 -16.93 1.05
CA TYR A 194 5.87 -17.39 1.97
C TYR A 194 5.52 -18.79 2.50
N ASN A 195 6.19 -19.81 1.96
CA ASN A 195 5.91 -21.21 2.27
C ASN A 195 6.64 -21.66 3.55
N ILE A 196 5.87 -21.82 4.62
CA ILE A 196 6.35 -22.24 5.95
C ILE A 196 6.77 -23.73 5.97
N SER A 197 6.25 -24.55 5.05
CA SER A 197 6.42 -26.01 5.06
C SER A 197 7.84 -26.49 4.79
N LEU A 198 8.60 -25.71 4.03
CA LEU A 198 9.93 -26.09 3.55
C LEU A 198 11.05 -25.53 4.44
N ILE A 199 10.72 -24.66 5.40
CA ILE A 199 11.72 -23.80 6.03
C ILE A 199 11.91 -24.17 7.50
N ALA A 200 13.10 -24.69 7.82
CA ALA A 200 13.59 -24.74 9.18
C ALA A 200 14.10 -23.33 9.56
N LEU A 201 13.20 -22.45 10.03
CA LEU A 201 13.52 -21.05 10.33
C LEU A 201 14.63 -20.86 11.39
N SER A 202 15.03 -21.92 12.11
CA SER A 202 16.20 -21.93 12.98
C SER A 202 17.53 -21.86 12.22
N GLU A 203 17.55 -22.28 10.95
CA GLU A 203 18.75 -22.39 10.09
C GLU A 203 18.78 -21.30 8.98
N ASP A 204 17.63 -20.73 8.60
CA ASP A 204 17.55 -19.79 7.47
C ASP A 204 18.11 -18.38 7.74
N THR A 205 18.37 -17.60 6.70
CA THR A 205 18.78 -16.19 6.79
C THR A 205 17.56 -15.23 6.77
N TYR A 206 17.77 -13.99 7.20
CA TYR A 206 16.77 -12.93 6.99
C TYR A 206 16.64 -12.65 5.49
N TYR A 207 15.41 -12.59 4.98
CA TYR A 207 15.18 -12.28 3.58
C TYR A 207 15.46 -10.80 3.34
N CYS A 208 16.28 -10.52 2.34
CA CYS A 208 16.48 -9.18 1.83
C CYS A 208 15.38 -8.83 0.81
N PRO A 209 14.89 -7.58 0.78
CA PRO A 209 14.00 -7.13 -0.28
C PRO A 209 14.62 -7.34 -1.67
N SER A 210 13.83 -7.83 -2.61
CA SER A 210 14.25 -7.95 -4.02
C SER A 210 14.49 -6.57 -4.65
N LEU A 211 15.41 -6.47 -5.60
CA LEU A 211 15.73 -5.22 -6.31
C LEU A 211 14.53 -4.65 -7.07
N GLY A 212 13.70 -5.53 -7.64
CA GLY A 212 12.47 -5.15 -8.35
C GLY A 212 11.32 -4.70 -7.45
N CYS A 213 11.39 -5.02 -6.16
CA CYS A 213 10.40 -4.61 -5.18
C CYS A 213 11.07 -4.47 -3.81
N PRO A 214 11.74 -3.33 -3.56
CA PRO A 214 12.43 -3.06 -2.30
C PRO A 214 11.45 -2.56 -1.22
N TYR A 215 10.27 -3.18 -1.12
CA TYR A 215 9.17 -2.76 -0.24
C TYR A 215 8.61 -3.94 0.54
N ILE A 216 8.02 -3.66 1.70
CA ILE A 216 7.16 -4.63 2.39
C ILE A 216 5.97 -4.94 1.47
N ARG A 217 5.66 -6.22 1.29
CA ARG A 217 4.57 -6.69 0.44
C ARG A 217 3.24 -6.42 1.14
N THR A 218 2.42 -5.57 0.53
CA THR A 218 1.05 -5.25 0.96
C THR A 218 0.07 -5.68 -0.13
N VAL A 219 -1.21 -5.77 0.20
CA VAL A 219 -2.27 -6.08 -0.78
C VAL A 219 -2.28 -5.10 -1.97
N GLN A 220 -1.87 -3.85 -1.75
CA GLN A 220 -1.86 -2.80 -2.77
C GLN A 220 -0.68 -2.90 -3.73
N ASN A 221 0.54 -3.19 -3.24
CA ASN A 221 1.75 -3.26 -4.09
C ASN A 221 2.04 -4.67 -4.63
N PHE A 222 1.28 -5.68 -4.19
CA PHE A 222 1.53 -7.07 -4.55
C PHE A 222 1.51 -7.30 -6.07
N LYS A 223 0.56 -6.68 -6.79
CA LYS A 223 0.41 -6.83 -8.25
C LYS A 223 1.51 -6.12 -9.05
N SER A 224 2.03 -5.00 -8.55
CA SER A 224 3.05 -4.21 -9.24
C SER A 224 4.48 -4.73 -9.03
N CYS A 225 4.69 -5.58 -8.03
CA CYS A 225 6.01 -6.02 -7.62
C CYS A 225 6.44 -7.33 -8.29
N SER A 226 7.17 -7.23 -9.40
CA SER A 226 7.84 -8.36 -10.05
C SER A 226 9.22 -8.64 -9.43
N ILE A 227 9.59 -9.92 -9.40
CA ILE A 227 10.96 -10.33 -9.07
C ILE A 227 11.81 -10.14 -10.34
N MET A 228 12.95 -9.49 -10.20
CA MET A 228 13.89 -9.27 -11.29
C MET A 228 15.32 -9.53 -10.82
N THR A 229 16.18 -9.94 -11.74
CA THR A 229 17.60 -10.18 -11.48
C THR A 229 18.38 -8.87 -11.42
N GLU A 230 19.55 -8.88 -10.78
CA GLU A 230 20.45 -7.71 -10.74
C GLU A 230 20.76 -7.20 -12.16
N ASP A 231 21.13 -8.09 -13.09
CA ASP A 231 21.46 -7.70 -14.47
C ASP A 231 20.31 -6.99 -15.19
N THR A 232 19.08 -7.48 -14.99
CA THR A 232 17.89 -6.87 -15.61
C THR A 232 17.59 -5.52 -14.99
N TRP A 233 17.75 -5.40 -13.67
CA TRP A 233 17.62 -4.13 -12.96
C TRP A 233 18.67 -3.10 -13.42
N GLN A 234 19.94 -3.50 -13.56
CA GLN A 234 21.01 -2.62 -14.03
C GLN A 234 20.75 -2.12 -15.45
N LYS A 235 20.35 -3.02 -16.37
CA LYS A 235 19.99 -2.64 -17.75
C LYS A 235 18.81 -1.67 -17.80
N GLN A 236 17.86 -1.80 -16.89
CA GLN A 236 16.72 -0.87 -16.81
C GLN A 236 17.14 0.49 -16.24
N MET A 237 18.03 0.50 -15.24
CA MET A 237 18.57 1.73 -14.65
C MET A 237 19.48 2.50 -15.61
N THR A 238 20.30 1.83 -16.42
CA THR A 238 21.11 2.50 -17.45
C THR A 238 20.22 3.15 -18.50
N LYS A 239 19.21 2.44 -19.02
CA LYS A 239 18.22 3.03 -19.94
C LYS A 239 17.50 4.24 -19.35
N LEU A 240 17.10 4.17 -18.07
CA LEU A 240 16.45 5.30 -17.40
C LEU A 240 17.39 6.50 -17.18
N LYS A 241 18.68 6.25 -16.92
CA LYS A 241 19.70 7.30 -16.84
C LYS A 241 19.91 7.97 -18.20
N GLU A 242 20.05 7.19 -19.27
CA GLU A 242 20.19 7.69 -20.66
C GLU A 242 18.98 8.55 -21.09
N GLN A 243 17.76 8.13 -20.74
CA GLN A 243 16.56 8.91 -21.01
C GLN A 243 16.50 10.21 -20.19
N ARG A 244 16.95 10.19 -18.93
CA ARG A 244 17.02 11.39 -18.09
C ARG A 244 18.07 12.37 -18.61
N THR A 245 19.27 11.91 -18.96
CA THR A 245 20.31 12.78 -19.53
C THR A 245 19.87 13.37 -20.86
N GLY A 246 19.20 12.60 -21.73
CA GLY A 246 18.60 13.12 -22.96
C GLY A 246 17.53 14.20 -22.73
N LYS A 247 16.64 14.00 -21.74
CA LYS A 247 15.62 15.01 -21.37
C LYS A 247 16.24 16.27 -20.74
N GLN A 248 17.23 16.10 -19.86
CA GLN A 248 17.95 17.21 -19.24
C GLN A 248 18.72 18.01 -20.28
N ALA A 249 19.45 17.36 -21.19
CA ALA A 249 20.15 18.00 -22.29
C ALA A 249 19.18 18.77 -23.21
N ARG A 250 18.00 18.20 -23.52
CA ARG A 250 16.98 18.90 -24.32
C ARG A 250 16.42 20.12 -23.58
N GLN A 251 16.17 20.03 -22.27
CA GLN A 251 15.71 21.16 -21.46
C GLN A 251 16.77 22.26 -21.36
N GLU A 252 18.05 21.88 -21.30
CA GLU A 252 19.18 22.81 -21.24
C GLU A 252 19.36 23.55 -22.56
N VAL A 253 19.27 22.87 -23.71
CA VAL A 253 19.27 23.48 -25.05
C VAL A 253 18.10 24.46 -25.24
N ILE A 254 16.91 24.11 -24.76
CA ILE A 254 15.74 25.02 -24.82
C ILE A 254 15.97 26.25 -23.93
N ARG A 255 16.61 26.08 -22.77
CA ARG A 255 16.86 27.18 -21.84
C ARG A 255 17.95 28.13 -22.34
N THR A 256 19.00 27.62 -22.96
CA THR A 256 20.07 28.44 -23.55
C THR A 256 19.62 29.16 -24.81
N ASN A 257 18.76 28.53 -25.63
CA ASN A 257 18.29 29.09 -26.90
C ASN A 257 16.86 29.65 -26.84
N LEU A 258 16.36 29.98 -25.65
CA LEU A 258 14.96 30.38 -25.42
C LEU A 258 14.50 31.51 -26.35
N VAL A 259 15.35 32.53 -26.51
CA VAL A 259 15.08 33.69 -27.39
C VAL A 259 14.99 33.25 -28.86
N GLY A 260 15.91 32.39 -29.31
CA GLY A 260 15.91 31.86 -30.68
C GLY A 260 14.67 31.02 -30.98
N VAL A 261 14.23 30.20 -30.03
CA VAL A 261 12.99 29.40 -30.16
C VAL A 261 11.76 30.30 -30.26
N ILE A 262 11.68 31.35 -29.43
CA ILE A 262 10.58 32.33 -29.48
C ILE A 262 10.57 33.06 -30.83
N CYS A 263 11.72 33.53 -31.29
CA CYS A 263 11.85 34.18 -32.60
C CYS A 263 11.46 33.26 -33.76
N ALA A 264 11.82 31.98 -33.71
CA ALA A 264 11.43 31.00 -34.71
C ALA A 264 9.92 30.76 -34.75
N ILE A 265 9.27 30.65 -33.59
CA ILE A 265 7.81 30.49 -33.50
C ILE A 265 7.10 31.74 -34.05
N LEU A 266 7.54 32.93 -33.65
CA LEU A 266 6.98 34.19 -34.14
C LEU A 266 7.19 34.32 -35.66
N GLY A 267 8.39 34.00 -36.16
CA GLY A 267 8.69 34.02 -37.59
C GLY A 267 7.82 33.06 -38.40
N LEU A 268 7.66 31.81 -37.95
CA LEU A 268 6.80 30.81 -38.60
C LEU A 268 5.33 31.23 -38.59
N SER A 269 4.85 31.82 -37.49
CA SER A 269 3.48 32.33 -37.40
C SER A 269 3.25 33.49 -38.38
N MET A 270 4.17 34.45 -38.47
CA MET A 270 4.12 35.55 -39.44
C MET A 270 4.14 35.06 -40.88
N LEU A 271 5.00 34.09 -41.19
CA LEU A 271 5.07 33.46 -42.51
C LEU A 271 3.73 32.80 -42.89
N SER A 272 3.11 32.08 -41.94
CA SER A 272 1.81 31.46 -42.19
C SER A 272 0.73 32.51 -42.47
N VAL A 273 0.69 33.59 -41.71
CA VAL A 273 -0.29 34.67 -41.90
C VAL A 273 -0.08 35.37 -43.25
N LEU A 274 1.18 35.60 -43.65
CA LEU A 274 1.50 36.20 -44.95
C LEU A 274 1.14 35.27 -46.12
N ILE A 275 1.44 33.97 -46.03
CA ILE A 275 1.10 33.00 -47.08
C ILE A 275 -0.41 32.84 -47.21
N PHE A 276 -1.12 32.58 -46.11
CA PHE A 276 -2.57 32.44 -46.15
C PHE A 276 -3.25 33.77 -46.50
N GLY A 277 -2.77 34.89 -45.98
CA GLY A 277 -3.29 36.22 -46.27
C GLY A 277 -3.12 36.61 -47.74
N THR A 278 -1.96 36.40 -48.34
CA THR A 278 -1.72 36.63 -49.78
C THR A 278 -2.52 35.68 -50.65
N TYR A 279 -2.64 34.40 -50.25
CA TYR A 279 -3.49 33.45 -50.94
C TYR A 279 -4.96 33.90 -50.94
N PHE A 280 -5.52 34.25 -49.78
CA PHE A 280 -6.89 34.75 -49.68
C PHE A 280 -7.09 36.08 -50.41
N TYR A 281 -6.12 36.99 -50.36
CA TYR A 281 -6.17 38.28 -51.05
C TYR A 281 -6.18 38.12 -52.58
N CYS A 282 -5.25 37.33 -53.12
CA CYS A 282 -5.19 37.04 -54.56
C CYS A 282 -6.41 36.23 -55.03
N HIS A 283 -6.93 35.33 -54.20
CA HIS A 283 -8.17 34.61 -54.49
C HIS A 283 -9.40 35.53 -54.45
N GLY A 284 -9.43 36.50 -53.53
CA GLY A 284 -10.49 37.51 -53.42
C GLY A 284 -10.52 38.45 -54.62
N MET A 285 -9.37 38.90 -55.11
CA MET A 285 -9.25 39.77 -56.30
C MET A 285 -9.73 39.09 -57.60
N LYS A 286 -9.74 37.76 -57.65
CA LYS A 286 -10.25 36.97 -58.81
C LYS A 286 -11.72 36.57 -58.65
N ALA A 287 -12.34 36.84 -57.49
CA ALA A 287 -13.72 36.47 -57.23
C ALA A 287 -14.65 37.58 -57.74
N THR A 288 -15.52 37.23 -58.69
CA THR A 288 -16.51 38.13 -59.31
C THR A 288 -17.84 38.19 -58.56
N LYS A 289 -17.95 37.54 -57.39
CA LYS A 289 -19.08 37.68 -56.45
C LYS A 289 -18.54 37.95 -55.04
N GLY A 290 -19.14 38.90 -54.33
CA GLY A 290 -18.83 39.14 -52.93
C GLY A 290 -19.17 37.91 -52.08
N ARG A 291 -18.34 37.59 -51.08
CA ARG A 291 -18.52 36.41 -50.20
C ARG A 291 -19.87 36.38 -49.46
N PHE A 292 -20.60 37.51 -49.45
CA PHE A 292 -21.90 37.67 -48.82
C PHE A 292 -23.02 38.06 -49.79
N ASP A 293 -22.80 38.02 -51.11
CA ASP A 293 -23.86 38.23 -52.10
C ASP A 293 -24.73 36.97 -52.21
N TYR A 294 -25.69 36.83 -51.29
CA TYR A 294 -26.80 35.89 -51.42
C TYR A 294 -28.06 36.68 -51.83
N GLY A 295 -28.35 36.68 -53.12
CA GLY A 295 -29.57 37.22 -53.71
C GLY A 295 -29.47 37.28 -55.24
N LYS A 296 -30.54 36.92 -55.97
CA LYS A 296 -30.59 37.10 -57.43
C LYS A 296 -30.43 38.59 -57.75
N THR A 297 -29.57 38.93 -58.71
CA THR A 297 -29.44 40.32 -59.18
C THR A 297 -30.70 40.75 -59.93
N GLN A 298 -31.04 42.05 -59.92
CA GLN A 298 -32.23 42.61 -60.60
C GLN A 298 -32.36 42.14 -62.07
N THR A 299 -31.22 41.98 -62.75
CA THR A 299 -31.09 41.47 -64.12
C THR A 299 -31.48 39.99 -64.27
N GLU A 300 -31.27 39.15 -63.24
CA GLU A 300 -31.70 37.74 -63.25
C GLU A 300 -33.21 37.62 -63.02
N ILE A 301 -33.82 38.56 -62.27
CA ILE A 301 -35.28 38.65 -62.07
C ILE A 301 -35.98 39.14 -63.34
N GLU A 302 -35.40 40.15 -64.02
CA GLU A 302 -35.94 40.66 -65.30
C GLU A 302 -35.84 39.63 -66.44
N ALA A 303 -34.81 38.77 -66.43
CA ALA A 303 -34.67 37.68 -67.39
C ALA A 303 -35.69 36.54 -67.17
N GLU A 304 -35.97 36.16 -65.91
CA GLU A 304 -37.01 35.16 -65.59
C GLU A 304 -38.43 35.65 -65.95
N LEU A 305 -38.73 36.93 -65.73
CA LEU A 305 -40.01 37.54 -66.12
C LEU A 305 -40.20 37.65 -67.65
N GLN A 306 -39.11 37.66 -68.43
CA GLN A 306 -39.15 37.65 -69.89
C GLN A 306 -39.28 36.24 -70.47
N GLU A 307 -38.81 35.20 -69.78
CA GLU A 307 -39.01 33.80 -70.18
C GLU A 307 -40.41 33.27 -69.82
N GLU A 308 -41.08 33.76 -68.77
CA GLU A 308 -42.46 33.35 -68.45
C GLU A 308 -43.54 33.97 -69.37
N ASN A 309 -43.22 35.02 -70.14
CA ASN A 309 -44.17 35.71 -71.03
C ASN A 309 -43.96 35.40 -72.53
N LYS A 310 -43.35 34.25 -72.87
CA LYS A 310 -43.15 33.82 -74.26
C LYS A 310 -43.64 32.41 -74.54
#